data_AF-H2CBP4-F1
#
_entry.id   AF-H2CBP4-F1
#
_cell.length_a   1.000
_cell.length_b   1.000
_cell.length_c   1.000
_cell.angle_alpha   90.00
_cell.angle_beta   90.00
_cell.angle_gamma   90.00
#
_symmetry.space_group_name_H-M   'P 1'
#
loop_
_entity.id
_entity.type
_entity.pdbx_description
1 polymer ?
#
loop_
_entity_poly.entity_id
_entity_poly.type
_entity_poly.pdbx_seq_one_letter_code
_entity_poly.pdbx_strand_id
1 'polypeptide(L)'
;MFPFPFFGAGDAAYFEWATMTVYFKNTPTGEMRDRIIELAPPPFDLNEEDFKGRFLEAMSDQFIHASVAEAYDGELDEDTMLTDDQAFDRFNEHIEQWLRQIHEICPIAFALRPEDGEAGGTEFSEWHFWSKDQLPALLESLSTGDEELQEALSEIFDLCEVNPEEIPSSTVQRVMPVLHFAHLTASGKILESIRFARSTVTPDLILAAIRRFPANEEEGREQILRLVLPLFIQKRNSGPKPDAELILRGVMAAIPEFRRSFLKRIPRLVNGHSQACDIVNDIGVFALQKQQKGNIEQAIYLYKIALEIETPSPCTLLEVYCNALWPLQNDNTGRPVDAKLNDCFLKRCLPYAPSNPAIYFNAACLYAEMHDVDGALDCIEKAKEHDYAEFDDMITAMQATPMFDAIVKAGRFQKITAEL
;
A
#
# COMPACT_ATOMS: atom_id res chain seq x y z
N MET A 1 -42.85 0.91 -22.08
CA MET A 1 -41.71 1.70 -21.56
C MET A 1 -41.06 0.89 -20.46
N PHE A 2 -39.73 0.76 -20.49
CA PHE A 2 -39.00 -0.05 -19.53
C PHE A 2 -38.92 0.66 -18.15
N PRO A 3 -39.10 -0.05 -17.02
CA PRO A 3 -39.21 0.56 -15.70
C PRO A 3 -37.87 1.02 -15.09
N PHE A 4 -36.76 0.40 -15.48
CA PHE A 4 -35.39 0.72 -15.04
C PHE A 4 -34.38 0.15 -16.05
N PRO A 5 -33.14 0.68 -16.11
CA PRO A 5 -32.08 0.13 -16.95
C PRO A 5 -31.75 -1.33 -16.62
N PHE A 6 -31.76 -2.19 -17.62
CA PHE A 6 -31.30 -3.58 -17.57
C PHE A 6 -30.20 -3.78 -18.63
N PHE A 7 -28.95 -3.71 -18.17
CA PHE A 7 -27.77 -3.93 -18.99
C PHE A 7 -27.58 -5.43 -19.20
N GLY A 8 -27.23 -5.83 -20.42
CA GLY A 8 -27.18 -7.24 -20.82
C GLY A 8 -28.55 -7.91 -21.02
N ALA A 9 -29.66 -7.17 -21.10
CA ALA A 9 -30.98 -7.75 -21.40
C ALA A 9 -31.05 -8.35 -22.82
N GLY A 10 -31.78 -9.45 -22.99
CA GLY A 10 -31.93 -10.16 -24.27
C GLY A 10 -31.85 -11.67 -24.15
N ASP A 11 -31.50 -12.34 -25.23
CA ASP A 11 -31.44 -13.80 -25.30
C ASP A 11 -30.00 -14.25 -25.02
N ALA A 12 -29.75 -14.74 -23.80
CA ALA A 12 -28.44 -15.24 -23.40
C ALA A 12 -28.30 -16.72 -23.73
N ALA A 13 -27.17 -17.09 -24.33
CA ALA A 13 -26.82 -18.46 -24.65
C ALA A 13 -26.09 -19.11 -23.47
N TYR A 14 -26.80 -19.39 -22.38
CA TYR A 14 -26.19 -19.89 -21.14
C TYR A 14 -25.44 -21.22 -21.34
N PHE A 15 -24.17 -21.28 -20.91
CA PHE A 15 -23.36 -22.50 -20.97
C PHE A 15 -23.02 -23.08 -19.59
N GLU A 16 -22.18 -22.39 -18.80
CA GLU A 16 -21.71 -22.89 -17.50
C GLU A 16 -22.60 -22.45 -16.33
N TRP A 17 -22.89 -21.16 -16.19
CA TRP A 17 -23.77 -20.61 -15.15
C TRP A 17 -24.51 -19.36 -15.64
N ALA A 18 -25.52 -18.93 -14.89
CA ALA A 18 -26.17 -17.64 -15.06
C ALA A 18 -25.84 -16.72 -13.88
N THR A 19 -25.57 -15.44 -14.15
CA THR A 19 -25.40 -14.40 -13.14
C THR A 19 -26.27 -13.18 -13.44
N MET A 20 -26.74 -12.53 -12.38
CA MET A 20 -27.51 -11.31 -12.43
C MET A 20 -27.19 -10.44 -11.22
N THR A 21 -26.79 -9.21 -11.48
CA THR A 21 -26.55 -8.19 -10.45
C THR A 21 -27.71 -7.21 -10.46
N VAL A 22 -28.36 -7.02 -9.31
CA VAL A 22 -29.44 -6.03 -9.14
C VAL A 22 -29.02 -5.00 -8.10
N TYR A 23 -29.05 -3.72 -8.49
CA TYR A 23 -28.78 -2.62 -7.57
C TYR A 23 -30.07 -1.85 -7.28
N PHE A 24 -30.48 -1.83 -6.01
CA PHE A 24 -31.70 -1.16 -5.56
C PHE A 24 -31.48 0.32 -5.23
N LYS A 25 -32.49 1.16 -5.47
CA LYS A 25 -32.48 2.58 -5.06
C LYS A 25 -32.35 2.75 -3.55
N ASN A 26 -32.91 1.82 -2.79
CA ASN A 26 -32.86 1.76 -1.33
C ASN A 26 -32.48 0.35 -0.88
N THR A 27 -31.87 0.22 0.31
CA THR A 27 -31.57 -1.09 0.90
C THR A 27 -32.87 -1.86 1.17
N PRO A 28 -33.05 -3.07 0.60
CA PRO A 28 -34.22 -3.90 0.89
C PRO A 28 -34.26 -4.29 2.37
N THR A 29 -35.45 -4.24 2.98
CA THR A 29 -35.68 -4.74 4.34
C THR A 29 -35.69 -6.28 4.36
N GLY A 30 -35.57 -6.92 5.54
CA GLY A 30 -35.63 -8.40 5.64
C GLY A 30 -36.88 -8.99 4.98
N GLU A 31 -38.07 -8.45 5.29
CA GLU A 31 -39.34 -8.89 4.66
C GLU A 31 -39.33 -8.70 3.14
N MET A 32 -38.71 -7.63 2.63
CA MET A 32 -38.57 -7.44 1.18
C MET A 32 -37.62 -8.48 0.58
N ARG A 33 -36.51 -8.81 1.24
CA ARG A 33 -35.55 -9.83 0.78
C ARG A 33 -36.20 -11.20 0.70
N ASP A 34 -36.93 -11.60 1.74
CA ASP A 34 -37.66 -12.86 1.77
C ASP A 34 -38.61 -13.00 0.56
N ARG A 35 -39.35 -11.93 0.25
CA ARG A 35 -40.26 -11.91 -0.92
C ARG A 35 -39.52 -11.91 -2.25
N ILE A 36 -38.35 -11.27 -2.34
CA ILE A 36 -37.53 -11.26 -3.55
C ILE A 36 -36.97 -12.66 -3.82
N ILE A 37 -36.52 -13.35 -2.78
CA ILE A 37 -36.04 -14.73 -2.81
C ILE A 37 -37.15 -15.68 -3.26
N GLU A 38 -38.35 -15.57 -2.68
CA GLU A 38 -39.51 -16.43 -3.03
C GLU A 38 -39.91 -16.32 -4.52
N LEU A 39 -39.70 -15.14 -5.13
CA LEU A 39 -40.04 -14.89 -6.53
C LEU A 39 -38.92 -15.25 -7.52
N ALA A 40 -37.74 -15.65 -7.04
CA ALA A 40 -36.59 -15.90 -7.90
C ALA A 40 -36.90 -17.00 -8.92
N PRO A 41 -36.61 -16.79 -10.22
CA PRO A 41 -36.85 -17.80 -11.22
C PRO A 41 -35.83 -18.93 -11.01
N PRO A 42 -36.24 -20.20 -11.00
CA PRO A 42 -35.29 -21.29 -11.04
C PRO A 42 -34.42 -21.13 -12.31
N PRO A 43 -33.11 -21.43 -12.24
CA PRO A 43 -32.42 -22.07 -11.12
C PRO A 43 -31.63 -21.11 -10.23
N PHE A 44 -32.04 -19.85 -10.10
CA PHE A 44 -31.49 -18.99 -9.06
C PHE A 44 -31.98 -19.47 -7.68
N ASP A 45 -31.07 -20.00 -6.87
CA ASP A 45 -31.33 -20.42 -5.49
C ASP A 45 -30.83 -19.36 -4.51
N LEU A 46 -31.64 -18.29 -4.35
CA LEU A 46 -31.24 -17.12 -3.58
C LEU A 46 -31.43 -17.33 -2.07
N ASN A 47 -30.56 -16.71 -1.29
CA ASN A 47 -30.59 -16.68 0.17
C ASN A 47 -30.24 -15.27 0.70
N GLU A 48 -30.23 -15.09 2.03
CA GLU A 48 -29.95 -13.76 2.62
C GLU A 48 -28.51 -13.27 2.38
N GLU A 49 -27.54 -14.17 2.19
CA GLU A 49 -26.11 -13.83 2.03
C GLU A 49 -25.83 -13.21 0.65
N ASP A 50 -26.71 -13.43 -0.32
CA ASP A 50 -26.64 -12.84 -1.66
C ASP A 50 -26.94 -11.32 -1.67
N PHE A 51 -27.40 -10.77 -0.54
CA PHE A 51 -27.68 -9.35 -0.38
C PHE A 51 -26.55 -8.59 0.33
N LYS A 52 -25.81 -7.77 -0.42
CA LYS A 52 -24.80 -6.85 0.11
C LYS A 52 -25.31 -5.42 0.09
N GLY A 53 -25.98 -5.01 1.18
CA GLY A 53 -26.54 -3.66 1.29
C GLY A 53 -27.65 -3.41 0.26
N ARG A 54 -27.33 -2.66 -0.81
CA ARG A 54 -28.24 -2.38 -1.94
C ARG A 54 -28.06 -3.32 -3.13
N PHE A 55 -27.08 -4.22 -3.06
CA PHE A 55 -26.85 -5.23 -4.07
C PHE A 55 -27.61 -6.51 -3.75
N LEU A 56 -28.07 -7.17 -4.81
CA LEU A 56 -28.39 -8.58 -4.88
C LEU A 56 -27.56 -9.18 -6.00
N GLU A 57 -26.88 -10.26 -5.69
CA GLU A 57 -26.07 -11.06 -6.62
C GLU A 57 -26.76 -12.42 -6.78
N ALA A 58 -27.46 -12.62 -7.90
CA ALA A 58 -28.17 -13.85 -8.20
C ALA A 58 -27.32 -14.72 -9.12
N MET A 59 -27.00 -15.93 -8.67
CA MET A 59 -26.16 -16.87 -9.41
C MET A 59 -26.80 -18.25 -9.43
N SER A 60 -26.69 -18.96 -10.54
CA SER A 60 -27.07 -20.38 -10.61
C SER A 60 -25.89 -21.28 -10.26
N ASP A 61 -26.19 -22.55 -9.99
CA ASP A 61 -25.17 -23.59 -10.03
C ASP A 61 -24.54 -23.74 -11.43
N GLN A 62 -23.43 -24.48 -11.48
CA GLN A 62 -22.83 -24.93 -12.74
C GLN A 62 -23.77 -25.84 -13.52
N PHE A 63 -23.56 -25.93 -14.84
CA PHE A 63 -24.41 -26.67 -15.77
C PHE A 63 -25.84 -26.13 -15.82
N ILE A 64 -25.95 -24.80 -15.92
CA ILE A 64 -27.20 -24.05 -16.05
C ILE A 64 -28.17 -24.63 -17.09
N HIS A 65 -27.67 -25.15 -18.20
CA HIS A 65 -28.50 -25.78 -19.24
C HIS A 65 -29.32 -26.96 -18.70
N ALA A 66 -28.76 -27.80 -17.82
CA ALA A 66 -29.49 -28.93 -17.24
C ALA A 66 -30.59 -28.45 -16.28
N SER A 67 -30.27 -27.44 -15.47
CA SER A 67 -31.20 -26.87 -14.51
C SER A 67 -32.34 -26.10 -15.18
N VAL A 68 -32.05 -25.42 -16.31
CA VAL A 68 -33.07 -24.76 -17.14
C VAL A 68 -33.95 -25.79 -17.86
N ALA A 69 -33.36 -26.86 -18.41
CA ALA A 69 -34.12 -27.94 -19.02
C ALA A 69 -35.10 -28.58 -18.03
N GLU A 70 -34.67 -28.81 -16.79
CA GLU A 70 -35.53 -29.33 -15.72
C GLU A 70 -36.64 -28.33 -15.34
N ALA A 71 -36.31 -27.05 -15.17
CA ALA A 71 -37.25 -26.05 -14.69
C ALA A 71 -38.26 -25.56 -15.75
N TYR A 72 -37.91 -25.65 -17.04
CA TYR A 72 -38.67 -25.09 -18.14
C TYR A 72 -39.04 -26.10 -19.22
N ASP A 73 -39.08 -27.41 -18.90
CA ASP A 73 -39.46 -28.48 -19.84
C ASP A 73 -38.62 -28.47 -21.14
N GLY A 74 -37.30 -28.36 -21.03
CA GLY A 74 -36.36 -28.42 -22.15
C GLY A 74 -35.87 -29.84 -22.42
N GLU A 75 -35.54 -30.14 -23.68
CA GLU A 75 -34.95 -31.43 -24.06
C GLU A 75 -33.41 -31.33 -24.14
N LEU A 76 -32.71 -32.25 -23.47
CA LEU A 76 -31.25 -32.41 -23.53
C LEU A 76 -30.83 -33.46 -24.56
N ASP A 77 -29.70 -33.25 -25.25
CA ASP A 77 -29.09 -34.26 -26.12
C ASP A 77 -28.20 -35.26 -25.36
N GLU A 78 -27.54 -36.15 -26.11
CA GLU A 78 -26.62 -37.16 -25.58
C GLU A 78 -25.40 -36.55 -24.87
N ASP A 79 -25.01 -35.31 -25.23
CA ASP A 79 -23.92 -34.55 -24.61
C ASP A 79 -24.43 -33.66 -23.48
N THR A 80 -25.68 -33.86 -23.02
CA THR A 80 -26.37 -33.10 -21.97
C THR A 80 -26.58 -31.62 -22.31
N MET A 81 -26.54 -31.24 -23.58
CA MET A 81 -26.77 -29.87 -24.04
C MET A 81 -28.25 -29.65 -24.34
N LEU A 82 -28.76 -28.46 -24.05
CA LEU A 82 -30.11 -28.05 -24.46
C LEU A 82 -30.22 -28.05 -25.98
N THR A 83 -31.21 -28.78 -26.49
CA THR A 83 -31.43 -28.97 -27.94
C THR A 83 -32.37 -27.97 -28.56
N ASP A 84 -33.18 -27.30 -27.73
CA ASP A 84 -34.06 -26.22 -28.13
C ASP A 84 -33.79 -24.96 -27.33
N ASP A 85 -33.89 -23.82 -28.01
CA ASP A 85 -33.71 -22.51 -27.40
C ASP A 85 -34.96 -22.09 -26.59
N GLN A 86 -36.09 -22.79 -26.72
CA GLN A 86 -37.36 -22.37 -26.12
C GLN A 86 -37.34 -22.41 -24.60
N ALA A 87 -36.60 -23.35 -24.00
CA ALA A 87 -36.41 -23.38 -22.55
C ALA A 87 -35.64 -22.14 -22.06
N PHE A 88 -34.63 -21.70 -22.82
CA PHE A 88 -33.90 -20.46 -22.52
C PHE A 88 -34.75 -19.22 -22.75
N ASP A 89 -35.56 -19.17 -23.80
CA ASP A 89 -36.51 -18.08 -24.03
C ASP A 89 -37.45 -17.92 -22.82
N ARG A 90 -38.03 -19.03 -22.35
CA ARG A 90 -38.89 -19.03 -21.15
C ARG A 90 -38.15 -18.57 -19.90
N PHE A 91 -36.90 -18.99 -19.72
CA PHE A 91 -36.08 -18.55 -18.58
C PHE A 91 -35.77 -17.05 -18.65
N ASN A 92 -35.37 -16.54 -19.82
CA ASN A 92 -35.13 -15.11 -20.05
C ASN A 92 -36.39 -14.27 -19.78
N GLU A 93 -37.56 -14.72 -20.29
CA GLU A 93 -38.85 -14.09 -20.01
C GLU A 93 -39.19 -14.09 -18.51
N HIS A 94 -38.88 -15.20 -17.81
CA HIS A 94 -39.12 -15.32 -16.38
C HIS A 94 -38.21 -14.39 -15.57
N ILE A 95 -36.94 -14.23 -15.96
CA ILE A 95 -36.03 -13.23 -15.38
C ILE A 95 -36.61 -11.82 -15.56
N GLU A 96 -37.05 -11.47 -16.77
CA GLU A 96 -37.64 -10.14 -17.02
C GLU A 96 -38.89 -9.91 -16.18
N GLN A 97 -39.75 -10.91 -16.04
CA GLN A 97 -40.94 -10.85 -15.20
C GLN A 97 -40.57 -10.70 -13.72
N TRP A 98 -39.61 -11.49 -13.24
CA TRP A 98 -39.10 -11.42 -11.87
C TRP A 98 -38.55 -10.02 -11.56
N LEU A 99 -37.69 -9.49 -12.43
CA LEU A 99 -37.12 -8.15 -12.27
C LEU A 99 -38.22 -7.06 -12.18
N ARG A 100 -39.30 -7.18 -12.95
CA ARG A 100 -40.47 -6.27 -12.86
C ARG A 100 -41.20 -6.42 -11.52
N GLN A 101 -41.44 -7.65 -11.07
CA GLN A 101 -42.13 -7.92 -9.81
C GLN A 101 -41.32 -7.41 -8.60
N ILE A 102 -40.01 -7.67 -8.57
CA ILE A 102 -39.18 -7.21 -7.46
C ILE A 102 -38.99 -5.69 -7.47
N HIS A 103 -39.06 -5.04 -8.64
CA HIS A 103 -39.08 -3.57 -8.71
C HIS A 103 -40.30 -2.97 -7.99
N GLU A 104 -41.44 -3.65 -8.02
CA GLU A 104 -42.65 -3.23 -7.28
C GLU A 104 -42.48 -3.40 -5.75
N ILE A 105 -41.63 -4.34 -5.32
CA ILE A 105 -41.30 -4.56 -3.89
C ILE A 105 -40.26 -3.55 -3.43
N CYS A 106 -39.14 -3.43 -4.14
CA CYS A 106 -38.06 -2.50 -3.87
C CYS A 106 -37.58 -1.88 -5.20
N PRO A 107 -37.71 -0.56 -5.40
CA PRO A 107 -37.35 0.07 -6.66
C PRO A 107 -35.90 -0.19 -7.07
N ILE A 108 -35.71 -0.84 -8.21
CA ILE A 108 -34.40 -1.07 -8.85
C ILE A 108 -33.87 0.24 -9.45
N ALA A 109 -32.58 0.50 -9.25
CA ALA A 109 -31.84 1.54 -9.93
C ALA A 109 -31.28 1.05 -11.27
N PHE A 110 -30.67 -0.14 -11.29
CA PHE A 110 -30.34 -0.88 -12.51
C PHE A 110 -30.25 -2.39 -12.23
N ALA A 111 -30.39 -3.19 -13.29
CA ALA A 111 -30.01 -4.60 -13.34
C ALA A 111 -28.90 -4.79 -14.37
N LEU A 112 -28.06 -5.79 -14.16
CA LEU A 112 -26.93 -6.12 -15.00
C LEU A 112 -26.83 -7.64 -15.12
N ARG A 113 -26.88 -8.15 -16.35
CA ARG A 113 -26.39 -9.47 -16.70
C ARG A 113 -25.01 -9.29 -17.33
N PRO A 114 -23.92 -9.68 -16.66
CA PRO A 114 -22.59 -9.57 -17.24
C PRO A 114 -22.46 -10.52 -18.43
N GLU A 115 -21.60 -10.16 -19.38
CA GLU A 115 -21.14 -11.10 -20.39
C GLU A 115 -19.88 -11.78 -19.89
N ASP A 116 -19.98 -13.10 -19.70
CA ASP A 116 -18.81 -13.95 -19.60
C ASP A 116 -18.61 -14.64 -20.97
N GLY A 117 -17.41 -14.53 -21.51
CA GLY A 117 -17.04 -15.18 -22.77
C GLY A 117 -17.15 -16.71 -22.70
N GLU A 118 -17.10 -17.29 -21.49
CA GLU A 118 -17.32 -18.71 -21.26
C GLU A 118 -18.82 -19.07 -21.14
N ALA A 119 -19.69 -18.08 -20.90
CA ALA A 119 -21.14 -18.28 -20.73
C ALA A 119 -21.96 -18.10 -22.03
N GLY A 120 -21.32 -18.13 -23.21
CA GLY A 120 -21.97 -18.21 -24.52
C GLY A 120 -22.49 -16.91 -25.14
N GLY A 121 -22.43 -15.79 -24.41
CA GLY A 121 -22.77 -14.44 -24.91
C GLY A 121 -24.27 -14.12 -24.90
N THR A 122 -24.63 -12.89 -25.26
CA THR A 122 -26.04 -12.42 -25.27
C THR A 122 -26.42 -11.73 -26.58
N GLU A 123 -27.55 -12.12 -27.18
CA GLU A 123 -28.21 -11.31 -28.21
C GLU A 123 -29.08 -10.23 -27.54
N PHE A 124 -28.61 -8.98 -27.56
CA PHE A 124 -29.25 -7.90 -26.79
C PHE A 124 -30.64 -7.49 -27.31
N SER A 125 -31.59 -7.31 -26.40
CA SER A 125 -32.95 -6.82 -26.70
C SER A 125 -33.07 -5.29 -26.70
N GLU A 126 -34.23 -4.77 -27.10
CA GLU A 126 -34.56 -3.34 -27.03
C GLU A 126 -34.38 -2.74 -25.61
N TRP A 127 -34.52 -3.56 -24.56
CA TRP A 127 -34.33 -3.11 -23.19
C TRP A 127 -32.86 -2.75 -22.94
N HIS A 128 -31.89 -3.53 -23.43
CA HIS A 128 -30.48 -3.20 -23.31
C HIS A 128 -30.15 -1.87 -24.00
N PHE A 129 -30.56 -1.71 -25.27
CA PHE A 129 -30.26 -0.50 -26.03
C PHE A 129 -30.89 0.75 -25.39
N TRP A 130 -32.13 0.65 -24.91
CA TRP A 130 -32.74 1.73 -24.14
C TRP A 130 -31.96 2.02 -22.85
N SER A 131 -31.44 0.99 -22.18
CA SER A 131 -30.65 1.12 -20.94
C SER A 131 -29.32 1.83 -21.19
N LYS A 132 -28.65 1.55 -22.32
CA LYS A 132 -27.46 2.26 -22.78
C LYS A 132 -27.74 3.75 -22.94
N ASP A 133 -28.88 4.13 -23.52
CA ASP A 133 -29.31 5.54 -23.63
C ASP A 133 -29.61 6.18 -22.26
N GLN A 134 -29.99 5.39 -21.25
CA GLN A 134 -30.22 5.88 -19.89
C GLN A 134 -28.94 6.02 -19.05
N LEU A 135 -27.81 5.48 -19.50
CA LEU A 135 -26.58 5.43 -18.72
C LEU A 135 -26.14 6.81 -18.17
N PRO A 136 -26.16 7.92 -18.94
CA PRO A 136 -25.81 9.23 -18.39
C PRO A 136 -26.70 9.66 -17.22
N ALA A 137 -28.02 9.48 -17.34
CA ALA A 137 -28.98 9.84 -16.29
C ALA A 137 -28.85 8.92 -15.07
N LEU A 138 -28.57 7.63 -15.29
CA LEU A 138 -28.27 6.68 -14.23
C LEU A 138 -27.05 7.14 -13.43
N LEU A 139 -25.92 7.38 -14.10
CA LEU A 139 -24.67 7.81 -13.47
C LEU A 139 -24.83 9.12 -12.68
N GLU A 140 -25.68 10.05 -13.14
CA GLU A 140 -26.03 11.27 -12.40
C GLU A 140 -26.78 10.98 -11.09
N SER A 141 -27.68 10.00 -11.10
CA SER A 141 -28.51 9.62 -9.94
C SER A 141 -27.78 8.83 -8.86
N LEU A 142 -26.69 8.13 -9.22
CA LEU A 142 -25.94 7.29 -8.29
C LEU A 142 -25.17 8.11 -7.24
N SER A 143 -25.11 7.60 -6.02
CA SER A 143 -24.25 8.14 -4.96
C SER A 143 -22.79 7.77 -5.17
N THR A 144 -21.90 8.18 -4.27
CA THR A 144 -20.54 7.63 -4.23
C THR A 144 -20.59 6.11 -4.16
N GLY A 145 -19.89 5.43 -5.05
CA GLY A 145 -19.89 3.98 -5.14
C GLY A 145 -19.03 3.33 -4.07
N ASP A 146 -19.55 2.25 -3.51
CA ASP A 146 -18.75 1.22 -2.83
C ASP A 146 -17.96 0.41 -3.87
N GLU A 147 -17.30 -0.67 -3.43
CA GLU A 147 -16.46 -1.51 -4.31
C GLU A 147 -17.35 -2.26 -5.31
N GLU A 148 -18.45 -2.82 -4.84
CA GLU A 148 -19.42 -3.58 -5.63
C GLU A 148 -20.07 -2.73 -6.72
N LEU A 149 -20.43 -1.46 -6.42
CA LEU A 149 -20.93 -0.55 -7.45
C LEU A 149 -19.89 -0.19 -8.50
N GLN A 150 -18.61 -0.12 -8.11
CA GLN A 150 -17.55 0.17 -9.08
C GLN A 150 -17.29 -0.99 -10.02
N GLU A 151 -17.34 -2.23 -9.52
CA GLU A 151 -17.22 -3.44 -10.34
C GLU A 151 -18.39 -3.53 -11.34
N ALA A 152 -19.63 -3.42 -10.87
CA ALA A 152 -20.81 -3.47 -11.74
C ALA A 152 -20.81 -2.34 -12.79
N LEU A 153 -20.36 -1.13 -12.44
CA LEU A 153 -20.25 -0.04 -13.41
C LEU A 153 -19.14 -0.28 -14.44
N SER A 154 -18.05 -0.96 -14.07
CA SER A 154 -17.00 -1.33 -15.01
C SER A 154 -17.53 -2.28 -16.07
N GLU A 155 -18.24 -3.33 -15.64
CA GLU A 155 -18.90 -4.28 -16.55
C GLU A 155 -19.94 -3.60 -17.44
N ILE A 156 -20.74 -2.68 -16.90
CA ILE A 156 -21.70 -1.89 -17.70
C ILE A 156 -20.98 -1.07 -18.77
N PHE A 157 -19.82 -0.47 -18.46
CA PHE A 157 -19.06 0.31 -19.44
C PHE A 157 -18.48 -0.55 -20.55
N ASP A 158 -17.93 -1.71 -20.19
CA ASP A 158 -17.41 -2.67 -21.17
C ASP A 158 -18.54 -3.16 -22.08
N LEU A 159 -19.67 -3.57 -21.49
CA LEU A 159 -20.85 -4.06 -22.22
C LEU A 159 -21.49 -2.99 -23.12
N CYS A 160 -21.49 -1.74 -22.68
CA CYS A 160 -22.02 -0.64 -23.47
C CYS A 160 -20.99 -0.05 -24.45
N GLU A 161 -19.76 -0.57 -24.48
CA GLU A 161 -18.63 -0.03 -25.25
C GLU A 161 -18.39 1.46 -24.97
N VAL A 162 -18.58 1.89 -23.72
CA VAL A 162 -18.44 3.30 -23.32
C VAL A 162 -17.01 3.55 -22.89
N ASN A 163 -16.33 4.46 -23.60
CA ASN A 163 -15.02 4.92 -23.17
C ASN A 163 -15.20 5.80 -21.90
N PRO A 164 -14.60 5.45 -20.75
CA PRO A 164 -14.69 6.24 -19.53
C PRO A 164 -14.22 7.70 -19.70
N GLU A 165 -13.38 7.98 -20.71
CA GLU A 165 -12.91 9.33 -21.04
C GLU A 165 -14.01 10.25 -21.60
N GLU A 166 -15.08 9.68 -22.15
CA GLU A 166 -16.23 10.43 -22.69
C GLU A 166 -17.21 10.87 -21.59
N ILE A 167 -17.10 10.26 -20.41
CA ILE A 167 -17.94 10.56 -19.26
C ILE A 167 -17.39 11.80 -18.54
N PRO A 168 -18.24 12.74 -18.09
CA PRO A 168 -17.80 13.89 -17.32
C PRO A 168 -16.93 13.46 -16.13
N SER A 169 -15.73 14.04 -16.03
CA SER A 169 -14.75 13.65 -14.99
C SER A 169 -15.34 13.74 -13.58
N SER A 170 -16.23 14.69 -13.28
CA SER A 170 -16.89 14.80 -11.99
C SER A 170 -17.77 13.59 -11.65
N THR A 171 -18.36 12.97 -12.67
CA THR A 171 -19.19 11.76 -12.54
C THR A 171 -18.30 10.56 -12.26
N VAL A 172 -17.28 10.31 -13.09
CA VAL A 172 -16.32 9.20 -12.88
C VAL A 172 -15.64 9.32 -11.52
N GLN A 173 -15.24 10.53 -11.11
CA GLN A 173 -14.67 10.79 -9.78
C GLN A 173 -15.57 10.38 -8.62
N ARG A 174 -16.89 10.53 -8.79
CA ARG A 174 -17.88 10.23 -7.76
C ARG A 174 -18.22 8.74 -7.73
N VAL A 175 -18.54 8.15 -8.88
CA VAL A 175 -19.08 6.79 -8.95
C VAL A 175 -18.02 5.72 -9.17
N MET A 176 -16.88 6.07 -9.75
CA MET A 176 -15.76 5.16 -10.05
C MET A 176 -14.39 5.77 -9.70
N PRO A 177 -14.17 6.13 -8.43
CA PRO A 177 -12.93 6.75 -8.01
C PRO A 177 -11.68 5.91 -8.32
N VAL A 178 -11.72 4.58 -8.21
CA VAL A 178 -10.57 3.72 -8.51
C VAL A 178 -10.20 3.79 -10.00
N LEU A 179 -11.19 3.73 -10.90
CA LEU A 179 -10.98 3.84 -12.34
C LEU A 179 -10.44 5.24 -12.72
N HIS A 180 -11.01 6.31 -12.16
CA HIS A 180 -10.52 7.66 -12.39
C HIS A 180 -9.06 7.81 -11.95
N PHE A 181 -8.72 7.27 -10.79
CA PHE A 181 -7.37 7.26 -10.29
C PHE A 181 -6.42 6.48 -11.21
N ALA A 182 -6.82 5.28 -11.65
CA ALA A 182 -6.04 4.47 -12.58
C ALA A 182 -5.76 5.23 -13.88
N HIS A 183 -6.77 5.88 -14.46
CA HIS A 183 -6.63 6.72 -15.64
C HIS A 183 -5.64 7.87 -15.40
N LEU A 184 -5.81 8.65 -14.32
CA LEU A 184 -4.88 9.74 -14.00
C LEU A 184 -3.42 9.25 -13.85
N THR A 185 -3.22 8.05 -13.29
CA THR A 185 -1.87 7.45 -13.21
C THR A 185 -1.35 7.01 -14.57
N ALA A 186 -2.16 6.37 -15.41
CA ALA A 186 -1.78 5.90 -16.73
C ALA A 186 -1.45 7.05 -17.69
N SER A 187 -2.19 8.17 -17.60
CA SER A 187 -1.95 9.37 -18.40
C SER A 187 -0.78 10.24 -17.91
N GLY A 188 -0.03 9.79 -16.89
CA GLY A 188 1.09 10.56 -16.31
C GLY A 188 0.67 11.80 -15.51
N LYS A 189 -0.63 12.00 -15.24
CA LYS A 189 -1.18 13.12 -14.48
C LYS A 189 -1.07 12.90 -12.96
N ILE A 190 0.13 12.58 -12.48
CA ILE A 190 0.36 12.13 -11.10
C ILE A 190 -0.05 13.16 -10.03
N LEU A 191 0.11 14.45 -10.30
CA LEU A 191 -0.31 15.50 -9.35
C LEU A 191 -1.82 15.54 -9.19
N GLU A 192 -2.55 15.33 -10.28
CA GLU A 192 -3.99 15.22 -10.26
C GLU A 192 -4.40 13.91 -9.58
N SER A 193 -3.72 12.78 -9.84
CA SER A 193 -4.04 11.50 -9.19
C SER A 193 -3.87 11.56 -7.68
N ILE A 194 -2.85 12.27 -7.18
CA ILE A 194 -2.62 12.44 -5.74
C ILE A 194 -3.60 13.42 -5.12
N ARG A 195 -3.90 14.54 -5.80
CA ARG A 195 -4.94 15.47 -5.32
C ARG A 195 -6.29 14.77 -5.25
N PHE A 196 -6.58 13.94 -6.24
CA PHE A 196 -7.78 13.12 -6.29
C PHE A 196 -7.79 12.09 -5.15
N ALA A 197 -6.76 11.24 -5.02
CA ALA A 197 -6.66 10.26 -3.94
C ALA A 197 -6.79 10.89 -2.54
N ARG A 198 -6.31 12.14 -2.38
CA ARG A 198 -6.50 12.93 -1.15
C ARG A 198 -7.96 13.29 -0.87
N SER A 199 -8.79 13.52 -1.89
CA SER A 199 -10.22 13.83 -1.74
C SER A 199 -11.13 12.60 -1.65
N THR A 200 -10.70 11.43 -2.16
CA THR A 200 -11.56 10.23 -2.35
C THR A 200 -11.19 9.00 -1.51
N VAL A 201 -10.25 9.13 -0.55
CA VAL A 201 -10.31 8.49 0.80
C VAL A 201 -9.43 7.26 1.13
N THR A 202 -8.75 6.54 0.22
CA THR A 202 -7.90 5.39 0.67
C THR A 202 -6.38 5.65 0.62
N PRO A 203 -5.63 5.38 1.73
CA PRO A 203 -4.16 5.40 1.74
C PRO A 203 -3.53 4.50 0.68
N ASP A 204 -4.21 3.42 0.31
CA ASP A 204 -3.74 2.45 -0.69
C ASP A 204 -3.66 3.06 -2.08
N LEU A 205 -4.62 3.90 -2.47
CA LEU A 205 -4.55 4.65 -3.73
C LEU A 205 -3.38 5.63 -3.71
N ILE A 206 -3.12 6.31 -2.59
CA ILE A 206 -1.96 7.21 -2.46
C ILE A 206 -0.65 6.43 -2.61
N LEU A 207 -0.53 5.26 -1.97
CA LEU A 207 0.65 4.39 -2.08
C LEU A 207 0.84 3.85 -3.51
N ALA A 208 -0.25 3.45 -4.17
CA ALA A 208 -0.21 3.01 -5.57
C ALA A 208 0.29 4.12 -6.51
N ALA A 209 -0.14 5.38 -6.30
CA ALA A 209 0.37 6.53 -7.05
C ALA A 209 1.88 6.73 -6.84
N ILE A 210 2.34 6.65 -5.59
CA ILE A 210 3.76 6.84 -5.25
C ILE A 210 4.62 5.75 -5.90
N ARG A 211 4.19 4.48 -5.85
CA ARG A 211 4.92 3.33 -6.42
C ARG A 211 5.07 3.41 -7.94
N ARG A 212 4.05 3.92 -8.64
CA ARG A 212 4.05 4.05 -10.10
C ARG A 212 4.85 5.27 -10.60
N PHE A 213 5.31 6.15 -9.72
CA PHE A 213 6.08 7.33 -10.10
C PHE A 213 7.55 6.97 -10.40
N PRO A 214 8.07 7.20 -11.61
CA PRO A 214 9.48 6.99 -11.89
C PRO A 214 10.32 7.98 -11.07
N ALA A 215 11.30 7.45 -10.35
CA ALA A 215 12.18 8.13 -9.40
C ALA A 215 13.14 9.15 -10.05
N ASN A 216 12.79 9.80 -11.15
CA ASN A 216 13.75 10.48 -12.01
C ASN A 216 13.48 12.00 -12.15
N GLU A 217 12.29 12.48 -11.76
CA GLU A 217 11.95 13.91 -11.85
C GLU A 217 11.84 14.56 -10.46
N GLU A 218 12.81 15.43 -10.15
CA GLU A 218 12.99 16.12 -8.86
C GLU A 218 11.77 16.97 -8.47
N GLU A 219 11.13 17.63 -9.45
CA GLU A 219 9.98 18.50 -9.23
C GLU A 219 8.69 17.72 -8.88
N GLY A 220 8.48 16.56 -9.52
CA GLY A 220 7.36 15.68 -9.21
C GLY A 220 7.46 15.14 -7.79
N ARG A 221 8.63 14.69 -7.36
CA ARG A 221 8.90 14.23 -5.99
C ARG A 221 8.57 15.26 -4.92
N GLU A 222 8.96 16.53 -5.11
CA GLU A 222 8.69 17.61 -4.14
C GLU A 222 7.18 17.85 -3.96
N GLN A 223 6.42 17.80 -5.05
CA GLN A 223 4.97 18.02 -5.00
C GLN A 223 4.21 16.84 -4.39
N ILE A 224 4.62 15.60 -4.67
CA ILE A 224 4.09 14.38 -4.01
C ILE A 224 4.25 14.51 -2.49
N LEU A 225 5.44 14.89 -2.02
CA LEU A 225 5.71 15.07 -0.60
C LEU A 225 4.86 16.17 0.02
N ARG A 226 4.67 17.31 -0.65
CA ARG A 226 3.80 18.40 -0.15
C ARG A 226 2.33 17.98 -0.03
N LEU A 227 1.86 17.05 -0.87
CA LEU A 227 0.48 16.60 -0.89
C LEU A 227 0.20 15.47 0.11
N VAL A 228 1.14 14.53 0.27
CA VAL A 228 0.97 13.34 1.11
C VAL A 228 1.30 13.62 2.58
N LEU A 229 2.22 14.56 2.86
CA LEU A 229 2.69 14.85 4.21
C LEU A 229 1.63 15.46 5.17
N PRO A 230 0.72 16.35 4.74
CA PRO A 230 -0.36 16.83 5.61
C PRO A 230 -1.33 15.71 6.03
N LEU A 231 -1.60 14.75 5.14
CA LEU A 231 -2.44 13.58 5.44
C LEU A 231 -1.79 12.66 6.47
N PHE A 232 -0.46 12.46 6.35
CA PHE A 232 0.36 11.78 7.35
C PHE A 232 0.24 12.43 8.73
N ILE A 233 0.26 13.77 8.80
CA ILE A 233 0.13 14.51 10.07
C ILE A 233 -1.30 14.43 10.63
N GLN A 234 -2.33 14.42 9.78
CA GLN A 234 -3.73 14.44 10.19
C GLN A 234 -4.23 13.08 10.69
N LYS A 235 -3.87 11.97 10.03
CA LYS A 235 -4.18 10.59 10.49
C LYS A 235 -3.44 10.20 11.78
N ARG A 236 -2.33 10.88 12.09
CA ARG A 236 -1.49 10.64 13.28
C ARG A 236 -2.21 10.93 14.61
N ASN A 237 -3.30 11.68 14.58
CA ASN A 237 -4.10 11.97 15.77
C ASN A 237 -5.21 10.94 16.05
N SER A 238 -5.35 9.88 15.24
CA SER A 238 -6.57 9.04 15.28
C SER A 238 -6.41 7.51 15.39
N GLY A 239 -5.24 6.93 15.69
CA GLY A 239 -5.14 5.48 16.02
C GLY A 239 -3.93 4.72 15.45
N PRO A 240 -3.81 3.38 15.67
CA PRO A 240 -2.59 2.61 15.42
C PRO A 240 -2.32 2.35 13.92
N LYS A 241 -1.09 2.56 13.39
CA LYS A 241 0.14 1.68 13.34
C LYS A 241 0.10 0.58 12.25
N PRO A 242 -0.04 0.92 10.94
CA PRO A 242 0.95 0.42 9.95
C PRO A 242 1.26 1.36 8.74
N ASP A 243 0.32 2.19 8.29
CA ASP A 243 0.45 2.97 7.04
C ASP A 243 1.60 3.98 7.08
N ALA A 244 1.87 4.56 8.25
CA ALA A 244 2.89 5.58 8.44
C ALA A 244 4.30 5.05 8.15
N GLU A 245 4.59 3.80 8.50
CA GLU A 245 5.87 3.13 8.30
C GLU A 245 6.12 2.83 6.83
N LEU A 246 5.13 2.26 6.14
CA LEU A 246 5.17 1.99 4.70
C LEU A 246 5.31 3.27 3.87
N ILE A 247 4.64 4.34 4.29
CA ILE A 247 4.76 5.66 3.66
C ILE A 247 6.12 6.30 3.94
N LEU A 248 6.64 6.23 5.18
CA LEU A 248 7.98 6.76 5.49
C LEU A 248 9.06 6.00 4.73
N ARG A 249 8.96 4.67 4.66
CA ARG A 249 9.83 3.81 3.84
C ARG A 249 9.74 4.15 2.37
N GLY A 250 8.54 4.36 1.84
CA GLY A 250 8.33 4.83 0.46
C GLY A 250 8.97 6.19 0.20
N VAL A 251 8.82 7.13 1.14
CA VAL A 251 9.41 8.48 1.06
C VAL A 251 10.93 8.45 1.15
N MET A 252 11.50 7.61 2.01
CA MET A 252 12.95 7.44 2.17
C MET A 252 13.58 6.65 1.01
N ALA A 253 12.90 5.63 0.48
CA ALA A 253 13.36 4.83 -0.65
C ALA A 253 13.27 5.58 -1.99
N ALA A 254 12.29 6.48 -2.15
CA ALA A 254 12.02 7.11 -3.44
C ALA A 254 12.95 8.28 -3.81
N ILE A 255 13.81 8.81 -2.92
CA ILE A 255 14.43 10.13 -3.15
C ILE A 255 15.88 10.25 -2.64
N PRO A 256 16.89 10.26 -3.54
CA PRO A 256 18.30 10.52 -3.22
C PRO A 256 18.63 11.97 -2.83
N GLU A 257 17.89 12.99 -3.30
CA GLU A 257 18.19 14.43 -3.09
C GLU A 257 17.20 15.15 -2.14
N PHE A 258 17.07 14.70 -0.89
CA PHE A 258 16.30 15.50 0.07
C PHE A 258 16.94 16.89 0.31
N ARG A 259 16.13 17.96 0.21
CA ARG A 259 16.52 19.28 0.71
C ARG A 259 16.83 19.19 2.20
N ARG A 260 18.03 19.60 2.61
CA ARG A 260 18.50 19.63 4.01
C ARG A 260 17.48 20.27 4.98
N SER A 261 16.65 21.21 4.52
CA SER A 261 15.63 21.88 5.35
C SER A 261 14.51 20.96 5.86
N PHE A 262 14.14 19.93 5.09
CA PHE A 262 13.09 18.98 5.48
C PHE A 262 13.60 17.95 6.48
N LEU A 263 14.77 17.37 6.19
CA LEU A 263 15.37 16.35 7.04
C LEU A 263 15.62 16.86 8.48
N LYS A 264 15.87 18.16 8.65
CA LYS A 264 15.96 18.83 9.97
C LYS A 264 14.66 18.80 10.78
N ARG A 265 13.51 18.51 10.16
CA ARG A 265 12.20 18.44 10.83
C ARG A 265 11.87 17.02 11.29
N ILE A 266 12.51 15.99 10.72
CA ILE A 266 12.23 14.59 11.04
C ILE A 266 12.34 14.30 12.54
N PRO A 267 13.40 14.71 13.26
CA PRO A 267 13.49 14.43 14.70
C PRO A 267 12.30 14.97 15.49
N ARG A 268 11.89 16.22 15.21
CA ARG A 268 10.70 16.82 15.84
C ARG A 268 9.41 16.07 15.50
N LEU A 269 9.34 15.48 14.31
CA LEU A 269 8.21 14.69 13.88
C LEU A 269 8.26 13.27 14.42
N VAL A 270 9.37 12.74 14.91
CA VAL A 270 9.46 11.32 15.29
C VAL A 270 9.61 11.14 16.81
N ASN A 271 10.18 12.11 17.52
CA ASN A 271 10.36 12.03 18.97
C ASN A 271 9.03 11.83 19.69
N GLY A 272 9.02 10.93 20.67
CA GLY A 272 7.84 10.51 21.41
C GLY A 272 6.97 9.47 20.71
N HIS A 273 7.37 8.99 19.52
CA HIS A 273 6.64 7.94 18.80
C HIS A 273 7.16 6.54 19.13
N SER A 274 6.26 5.56 19.21
CA SER A 274 6.64 4.17 19.55
C SER A 274 7.50 3.48 18.48
N GLN A 275 7.50 3.99 17.24
CA GLN A 275 8.28 3.46 16.10
C GLN A 275 9.57 4.27 15.84
N ALA A 276 9.99 5.12 16.78
CA ALA A 276 11.18 5.94 16.58
C ALA A 276 12.43 5.08 16.31
N CYS A 277 12.52 3.88 16.91
CA CYS A 277 13.62 2.94 16.71
C CYS A 277 13.64 2.42 15.24
N ASP A 278 12.50 2.03 14.66
CA ASP A 278 12.40 1.55 13.28
C ASP A 278 12.81 2.63 12.26
N ILE A 279 12.36 3.86 12.49
CA ILE A 279 12.68 5.00 11.61
C ILE A 279 14.18 5.33 11.66
N VAL A 280 14.77 5.29 12.86
CA VAL A 280 16.21 5.46 13.05
C VAL A 280 16.99 4.39 12.29
N ASN A 281 16.54 3.14 12.33
CA ASN A 281 17.15 2.06 11.59
C ASN A 281 17.05 2.26 10.07
N ASP A 282 15.89 2.63 9.55
CA ASP A 282 15.70 2.86 8.11
C ASP A 282 16.58 4.02 7.60
N ILE A 283 16.67 5.12 8.36
CA ILE A 283 17.62 6.21 8.07
C ILE A 283 19.06 5.67 8.10
N GLY A 284 19.39 4.83 9.07
CA GLY A 284 20.69 4.19 9.22
C GLY A 284 21.08 3.30 8.04
N VAL A 285 20.17 2.45 7.58
CA VAL A 285 20.36 1.60 6.38
C VAL A 285 20.63 2.47 5.16
N PHE A 286 19.87 3.54 4.98
CA PHE A 286 20.09 4.46 3.86
C PHE A 286 21.42 5.21 3.98
N ALA A 287 21.81 5.64 5.19
CA ALA A 287 23.10 6.24 5.45
C ALA A 287 24.26 5.29 5.11
N LEU A 288 24.14 4.01 5.49
CA LEU A 288 25.12 2.97 5.16
C LEU A 288 25.23 2.76 3.64
N GLN A 289 24.11 2.73 2.91
CA GLN A 289 24.15 2.65 1.44
C GLN A 289 24.86 3.85 0.81
N LYS A 290 24.69 5.06 1.36
CA LYS A 290 25.41 6.26 0.90
C LYS A 290 26.90 6.15 1.20
N GLN A 291 27.26 5.66 2.38
CA GLN A 291 28.65 5.39 2.77
C GLN A 291 29.32 4.39 1.83
N GLN A 292 28.68 3.25 1.54
CA GLN A 292 29.20 2.21 0.63
C GLN A 292 29.38 2.72 -0.81
N LYS A 293 28.60 3.73 -1.23
CA LYS A 293 28.73 4.41 -2.53
C LYS A 293 29.76 5.55 -2.53
N GLY A 294 30.50 5.74 -1.44
CA GLY A 294 31.49 6.83 -1.29
C GLY A 294 30.88 8.21 -1.02
N ASN A 295 29.56 8.33 -0.81
CA ASN A 295 28.87 9.59 -0.53
C ASN A 295 28.93 9.93 0.97
N ILE A 296 30.15 10.08 1.50
CA ILE A 296 30.42 10.18 2.95
C ILE A 296 29.71 11.36 3.60
N GLU A 297 29.68 12.54 2.96
CA GLU A 297 28.98 13.71 3.52
C GLU A 297 27.48 13.49 3.69
N GLN A 298 26.86 12.79 2.73
CA GLN A 298 25.45 12.47 2.79
C GLN A 298 25.18 11.44 3.88
N ALA A 299 26.04 10.43 4.02
CA ALA A 299 25.95 9.43 5.08
C ALA A 299 26.01 10.09 6.47
N ILE A 300 27.01 10.93 6.72
CA ILE A 300 27.14 11.68 8.00
C ILE A 300 25.91 12.53 8.28
N TYR A 301 25.37 13.19 7.25
CA TYR A 301 24.17 14.00 7.41
C TYR A 301 22.96 13.15 7.84
N LEU A 302 22.77 11.99 7.22
CA LEU A 302 21.70 11.05 7.54
C LEU A 302 21.87 10.46 8.95
N TYR A 303 23.07 10.00 9.31
CA TYR A 303 23.36 9.53 10.67
C TYR A 303 23.09 10.62 11.70
N LYS A 304 23.44 11.88 11.43
CA LYS A 304 23.13 12.99 12.34
C LYS A 304 21.62 13.10 12.61
N ILE A 305 20.78 12.95 11.58
CA ILE A 305 19.32 12.99 11.75
C ILE A 305 18.85 11.80 12.57
N ALA A 306 19.36 10.60 12.30
CA ALA A 306 19.04 9.40 13.07
C ALA A 306 19.39 9.59 14.56
N LEU A 307 20.56 10.14 14.87
CA LEU A 307 21.03 10.38 16.24
C LEU A 307 20.31 11.53 16.95
N GLU A 308 19.60 12.40 16.23
CA GLU A 308 18.74 13.44 16.80
C GLU A 308 17.36 12.90 17.21
N ILE A 309 16.97 11.70 16.75
CA ILE A 309 15.71 11.05 17.10
C ILE A 309 15.84 10.36 18.46
N GLU A 310 14.92 10.67 19.37
CA GLU A 310 14.81 10.01 20.68
C GLU A 310 14.10 8.66 20.50
N THR A 311 14.85 7.57 20.71
CA THR A 311 14.31 6.21 20.63
C THR A 311 13.84 5.73 22.02
N PRO A 312 12.77 4.92 22.10
CA PRO A 312 12.36 4.32 23.36
C PRO A 312 13.47 3.40 23.89
N SER A 313 13.67 3.40 25.21
CA SER A 313 14.60 2.49 25.88
C SER A 313 13.87 1.22 26.32
N PRO A 314 14.38 0.00 26.01
CA PRO A 314 15.56 -0.28 25.18
C PRO A 314 15.24 -0.24 23.68
N CYS A 315 16.10 0.39 22.87
CA CYS A 315 16.04 0.27 21.42
C CYS A 315 16.89 -0.93 21.00
N THR A 316 16.30 -1.84 20.24
CA THR A 316 16.93 -3.11 19.84
C THR A 316 17.81 -2.97 18.60
N LEU A 317 17.79 -1.80 17.93
CA LEU A 317 18.46 -1.56 16.66
C LEU A 317 19.76 -0.80 16.89
N LEU A 318 20.79 -1.54 17.27
CA LEU A 318 22.07 -1.01 17.77
C LEU A 318 23.12 -0.78 16.68
N GLU A 319 22.92 -1.33 15.49
CA GLU A 319 23.89 -1.26 14.38
C GLU A 319 24.05 0.16 13.84
N VAL A 320 22.98 0.95 13.76
CA VAL A 320 23.03 2.34 13.27
C VAL A 320 23.97 3.21 14.10
N TYR A 321 24.02 3.03 15.42
CA TYR A 321 24.90 3.78 16.31
C TYR A 321 26.38 3.39 16.10
N CYS A 322 26.63 2.11 15.82
CA CYS A 322 27.96 1.62 15.47
C CYS A 322 28.42 2.17 14.11
N ASN A 323 27.58 2.01 13.10
CA ASN A 323 27.85 2.44 11.72
C ASN A 323 28.00 3.96 11.60
N ALA A 324 27.34 4.74 12.46
CA ALA A 324 27.45 6.20 12.46
C ALA A 324 28.87 6.72 12.81
N LEU A 325 29.68 5.94 13.53
CA LEU A 325 31.05 6.32 13.88
C LEU A 325 32.07 6.03 12.77
N TRP A 326 31.82 4.99 11.96
CA TRP A 326 32.71 4.57 10.88
C TRP A 326 33.08 5.69 9.88
N PRO A 327 32.14 6.48 9.32
CA PRO A 327 32.46 7.51 8.32
C PRO A 327 33.18 8.74 8.89
N LEU A 328 33.38 8.79 10.21
CA LEU A 328 34.13 9.85 10.88
C LEU A 328 35.61 9.53 11.03
N GLN A 329 36.00 8.25 10.88
CA GLN A 329 37.37 7.81 11.01
C GLN A 329 38.16 8.24 9.76
N ASN A 330 39.27 8.95 9.97
CA ASN A 330 40.18 9.37 8.92
C ASN A 330 40.78 8.17 8.19
N ASP A 331 41.12 7.08 8.89
CA ASP A 331 41.68 5.88 8.24
C ASP A 331 40.71 5.23 7.23
N ASN A 332 39.41 5.33 7.49
CA ASN A 332 38.37 4.79 6.62
C ASN A 332 38.05 5.69 5.41
N THR A 333 38.19 7.01 5.57
CA THR A 333 37.60 7.98 4.62
C THR A 333 38.61 8.96 4.02
N GLY A 334 39.82 9.05 4.58
CA GLY A 334 40.84 10.05 4.26
C GLY A 334 40.45 11.49 4.61
N ARG A 335 39.34 11.69 5.36
CA ARG A 335 38.85 13.02 5.71
C ARG A 335 39.55 13.55 6.96
N PRO A 336 39.85 14.86 7.02
CA PRO A 336 40.44 15.45 8.22
C PRO A 336 39.59 15.20 9.47
N VAL A 337 40.26 14.89 10.58
CA VAL A 337 39.62 14.69 11.88
C VAL A 337 38.89 15.96 12.32
N ASP A 338 37.57 15.86 12.53
CA ASP A 338 36.74 16.92 13.11
C ASP A 338 36.35 16.53 14.54
N ALA A 339 37.20 16.93 15.49
CA ALA A 339 37.02 16.56 16.90
C ALA A 339 35.66 16.99 17.48
N LYS A 340 35.10 18.11 17.00
CA LYS A 340 33.80 18.60 17.47
C LYS A 340 32.66 17.74 16.94
N LEU A 341 32.73 17.31 15.68
CA LEU A 341 31.77 16.38 15.11
C LEU A 341 31.87 15.00 15.76
N ASN A 342 33.09 14.51 15.97
CA ASN A 342 33.35 13.23 16.65
C ASN A 342 32.76 13.22 18.05
N ASP A 343 33.04 14.23 18.88
CA ASP A 343 32.46 14.36 20.22
C ASP A 343 30.92 14.38 20.21
N CYS A 344 30.31 15.05 19.22
CA CYS A 344 28.86 15.07 19.06
C CYS A 344 28.28 13.68 18.79
N PHE A 345 28.93 12.87 17.95
CA PHE A 345 28.47 11.52 17.62
C PHE A 345 28.74 10.55 18.77
N LEU A 346 29.93 10.61 19.38
CA LEU A 346 30.32 9.78 20.52
C LEU A 346 29.31 9.93 21.68
N LYS A 347 28.91 11.16 22.03
CA LYS A 347 27.90 11.42 23.07
C LYS A 347 26.54 10.76 22.81
N ARG A 348 26.19 10.54 21.54
CA ARG A 348 24.93 9.92 21.13
C ARG A 348 25.04 8.41 20.98
N CYS A 349 26.19 7.88 20.57
CA CYS A 349 26.39 6.45 20.34
C CYS A 349 26.81 5.68 21.59
N LEU A 350 27.70 6.24 22.42
CA LEU A 350 28.25 5.55 23.61
C LEU A 350 27.19 5.03 24.62
N PRO A 351 26.04 5.70 24.84
CA PRO A 351 24.99 5.15 25.71
C PRO A 351 24.44 3.79 25.27
N TYR A 352 24.60 3.42 24.00
CA TYR A 352 24.14 2.14 23.43
C TYR A 352 25.23 1.07 23.38
N ALA A 353 26.48 1.44 23.68
CA ALA A 353 27.64 0.56 23.62
C ALA A 353 27.59 -0.66 24.57
N PRO A 354 27.00 -0.60 25.79
CA PRO A 354 26.84 -1.79 26.62
C PRO A 354 26.05 -2.93 25.95
N SER A 355 25.13 -2.59 25.04
CA SER A 355 24.32 -3.57 24.31
C SER A 355 24.93 -3.92 22.94
N ASN A 356 25.83 -3.09 22.42
CA ASN A 356 26.60 -3.37 21.21
C ASN A 356 28.06 -2.90 21.40
N PRO A 357 28.91 -3.76 21.99
CA PRO A 357 30.29 -3.40 22.36
C PRO A 357 31.19 -3.00 21.19
N ALA A 358 30.83 -3.32 19.93
CA ALA A 358 31.53 -2.83 18.75
C ALA A 358 31.54 -1.28 18.66
N ILE A 359 30.57 -0.62 19.30
CA ILE A 359 30.57 0.85 19.44
C ILE A 359 31.79 1.33 20.23
N TYR A 360 32.22 0.60 21.27
CA TYR A 360 33.44 0.95 22.01
C TYR A 360 34.69 0.86 21.14
N PHE A 361 34.79 -0.15 20.27
CA PHE A 361 35.92 -0.25 19.35
C PHE A 361 35.96 0.94 18.39
N ASN A 362 34.84 1.24 17.71
CA ASN A 362 34.77 2.38 16.82
C ASN A 362 35.01 3.72 17.52
N ALA A 363 34.59 3.86 18.78
CA ALA A 363 34.89 5.01 19.61
C ALA A 363 36.37 5.12 19.97
N ALA A 364 37.04 4.01 20.30
CA ALA A 364 38.47 3.97 20.59
C ALA A 364 39.31 4.45 19.40
N CYS A 365 38.94 4.05 18.17
CA CYS A 365 39.56 4.56 16.95
C CYS A 365 39.44 6.09 16.83
N LEU A 366 38.24 6.64 17.06
CA LEU A 366 38.04 8.10 16.99
C LEU A 366 38.82 8.85 18.07
N TYR A 367 38.87 8.33 19.30
CA TYR A 367 39.68 8.93 20.36
C TYR A 367 41.18 8.90 20.03
N ALA A 368 41.66 7.80 19.46
CA ALA A 368 43.05 7.69 19.00
C ALA A 368 43.39 8.73 17.92
N GLU A 369 42.52 8.91 16.93
CA GLU A 369 42.67 9.93 15.87
C GLU A 369 42.60 11.36 16.42
N MET A 370 41.87 11.59 17.51
CA MET A 370 41.85 12.87 18.23
C MET A 370 43.04 13.05 19.20
N HIS A 371 43.95 12.08 19.27
CA HIS A 371 45.06 12.02 20.23
C HIS A 371 44.63 12.00 21.71
N ASP A 372 43.42 11.53 21.98
CA ASP A 372 42.88 11.32 23.32
C ASP A 372 43.18 9.89 23.79
N VAL A 373 44.38 9.70 24.34
CA VAL A 373 44.87 8.39 24.78
C VAL A 373 43.99 7.82 25.90
N ASP A 374 43.55 8.64 26.84
CA ASP A 374 42.75 8.18 27.98
C ASP A 374 41.34 7.78 27.53
N GLY A 375 40.70 8.57 26.66
CA GLY A 375 39.39 8.22 26.09
C GLY A 375 39.42 6.93 25.28
N ALA A 376 40.50 6.68 24.53
CA ALA A 376 40.68 5.43 23.82
C ALA A 376 40.85 4.24 24.76
N LEU A 377 41.68 4.37 25.81
CA LEU A 377 41.89 3.33 26.82
C LEU A 377 40.62 3.01 27.60
N ASP A 378 39.81 4.01 27.94
CA ASP A 378 38.50 3.82 28.57
C ASP A 378 37.55 2.99 27.70
N CYS A 379 37.55 3.23 26.38
CA CYS A 379 36.74 2.45 25.45
C CYS A 379 37.25 1.02 25.31
N ILE A 380 38.57 0.81 25.30
CA ILE A 380 39.17 -0.54 25.22
C ILE A 380 38.79 -1.35 26.47
N GLU A 381 38.92 -0.77 27.66
CA GLU A 381 38.54 -1.44 28.91
C GLU A 381 37.04 -1.79 28.91
N LYS A 382 36.17 -0.86 28.51
CA LYS A 382 34.73 -1.12 28.42
C LYS A 382 34.35 -2.17 27.37
N ALA A 383 35.07 -2.23 26.24
CA ALA A 383 34.87 -3.27 25.25
C ALA A 383 35.14 -4.66 25.85
N LYS A 384 36.20 -4.79 26.67
CA LYS A 384 36.50 -6.01 27.43
C LYS A 384 35.43 -6.30 28.49
N GLU A 385 35.06 -5.31 29.30
CA GLU A 385 34.05 -5.44 30.37
C GLU A 385 32.68 -5.90 29.87
N HIS A 386 32.34 -5.55 28.63
CA HIS A 386 31.07 -5.91 27.98
C HIS A 386 31.21 -7.09 27.00
N ASP A 387 32.24 -7.93 27.15
CA ASP A 387 32.44 -9.16 26.38
C ASP A 387 32.37 -8.96 24.85
N TYR A 388 33.05 -7.93 24.33
CA TYR A 388 33.10 -7.72 22.88
C TYR A 388 33.67 -8.96 22.18
N ALA A 389 32.85 -9.58 21.32
CA ALA A 389 33.19 -10.86 20.68
C ALA A 389 34.49 -10.83 19.86
N GLU A 390 34.87 -9.66 19.32
CA GLU A 390 36.07 -9.47 18.50
C GLU A 390 37.17 -8.71 19.26
N PHE A 391 37.20 -8.82 20.60
CA PHE A 391 38.17 -8.08 21.41
C PHE A 391 39.64 -8.40 21.04
N ASP A 392 39.96 -9.68 20.82
CA ASP A 392 41.33 -10.10 20.43
C ASP A 392 41.73 -9.52 19.07
N ASP A 393 40.80 -9.51 18.10
CA ASP A 393 41.00 -8.94 16.77
C ASP A 393 41.20 -7.41 16.85
N MET A 394 40.41 -6.75 17.70
CA MET A 394 40.56 -5.32 18.00
C MET A 394 41.95 -5.01 18.58
N ILE A 395 42.44 -5.78 19.54
CA ILE A 395 43.77 -5.59 20.12
C ILE A 395 44.87 -5.84 19.09
N THR A 396 44.73 -6.88 18.27
CA THR A 396 45.66 -7.19 17.18
C THR A 396 45.72 -6.04 16.17
N ALA A 397 44.56 -5.49 15.77
CA ALA A 397 44.47 -4.35 14.87
C ALA A 397 45.13 -3.11 15.48
N MET A 398 44.91 -2.83 16.77
CA MET A 398 45.54 -1.69 17.46
C MET A 398 47.05 -1.82 17.53
N GLN A 399 47.60 -3.01 17.77
CA GLN A 399 49.04 -3.23 17.79
C GLN A 399 49.68 -3.08 16.40
N ALA A 400 48.93 -3.38 15.33
CA ALA A 400 49.42 -3.32 13.95
C ALA A 400 49.33 -1.92 13.33
N THR A 401 48.48 -1.03 13.86
CA THR A 401 48.18 0.26 13.23
C THR A 401 48.90 1.42 13.95
N PRO A 402 49.77 2.18 13.25
CA PRO A 402 50.60 3.24 13.86
C PRO A 402 49.85 4.33 14.62
N MET A 403 48.57 4.57 14.31
CA MET A 403 47.78 5.59 15.02
C MET A 403 47.58 5.27 16.51
N PHE A 404 47.72 4.01 16.91
CA PHE A 404 47.58 3.56 18.29
C PHE A 404 48.90 3.47 19.05
N ASP A 405 50.03 3.87 18.46
CA ASP A 405 51.36 3.75 19.06
C ASP A 405 51.44 4.28 20.51
N ALA A 406 50.83 5.45 20.76
CA ALA A 406 50.81 6.06 22.08
C ALA A 406 49.95 5.27 23.08
N ILE A 407 48.87 4.66 22.61
CA ILE A 407 47.94 3.84 23.39
C ILE A 407 48.59 2.49 23.73
N VAL A 408 49.18 1.81 22.74
CA VAL A 408 49.84 0.51 22.91
C VAL A 408 51.03 0.60 23.88
N LYS A 409 51.77 1.72 23.86
CA LYS A 409 52.88 1.99 24.78
C LYS A 409 52.41 2.40 26.19
N ALA A 410 51.13 2.72 26.39
CA ALA A 410 50.62 3.09 27.69
C ALA A 410 50.58 1.87 28.61
N GLY A 411 51.08 2.02 29.84
CA GLY A 411 51.08 0.92 30.82
C GLY A 411 49.67 0.42 31.18
N ARG A 412 48.63 1.25 30.97
CA ARG A 412 47.22 0.83 31.13
C ARG A 412 46.78 -0.16 30.04
N PHE A 413 47.19 0.05 28.79
CA PHE A 413 46.92 -0.90 27.70
C PHE A 413 47.49 -2.28 28.02
N GLN A 414 48.77 -2.32 28.41
CA GLN A 414 49.44 -3.57 28.81
C GLN A 414 48.72 -4.32 29.92
N LYS A 415 48.11 -3.60 30.87
CA LYS A 415 47.30 -4.21 31.95
C LYS A 415 45.99 -4.77 31.43
N ILE A 416 45.29 -4.04 30.57
CA ILE A 416 44.01 -4.50 29.98
C ILE A 416 44.23 -5.80 29.18
N THR A 417 45.35 -5.89 28.46
CA THR A 417 45.67 -7.01 27.56
C THR A 417 46.52 -8.13 28.20
N ALA A 418 46.85 -8.05 29.51
CA ALA A 418 47.76 -9.01 30.16
C ALA A 418 47.18 -10.44 30.28
N GLU A 419 45.87 -10.59 30.04
CA GLU A 419 45.11 -11.83 30.23
C GLU A 419 44.52 -12.37 28.91
N LEU A 420 44.88 -11.75 27.78
CA LEU A 420 44.65 -12.28 26.43
C LEU A 420 45.75 -13.29 26.12
#